data_AF-A0A9P6SI96-F1
#
_entry.id   AF-A0A9P6SI96-F1
#
_cell.length_a   1.000
_cell.length_b   1.000
_cell.length_c   1.000
_cell.angle_alpha   90.00
_cell.angle_beta   90.00
_cell.angle_gamma   90.00
#
_symmetry.space_group_name_H-M   'P 1'
#
loop_
_entity.id
_entity.type
_entity.pdbx_description
1 polymer ?
#
loop_
_entity_poly.entity_id
_entity_poly.type
_entity_poly.pdbx_seq_one_letter_code
_entity_poly.pdbx_strand_id
1 'polypeptide(L)'
;MRFSTTALFGTISMALFAPSVLACERECQVNVSRAFADKYEVISNTYYTYLNERVEKALFYGVPEQTLSGMERDAAIKTVQDAVDQAKVGWAKTIFQTVFDTIFKDEPKFKGDCNHPKRVTQPPLGVNWLMPDCHNMDYICGNPPSICHFMPMIKTRIVKKLSVQLQGRVEGDDSDVYLNYVGPALQNVITAQPKLAPFVAVLHGNLNQILEGVKKDLDSFASETQWQHSWDLDIKNLLLTFP
;
A
#
# COMPACT_ATOMS: atom_id res chain seq x y z
N MET A 1 60.98 23.91 -54.29
CA MET A 1 59.70 23.43 -54.87
C MET A 1 59.24 22.28 -53.97
N ARG A 2 58.26 22.48 -53.08
CA ARG A 2 56.79 22.56 -53.27
C ARG A 2 56.13 21.21 -52.86
N PHE A 3 55.21 21.30 -51.88
CA PHE A 3 54.11 20.38 -51.52
C PHE A 3 54.48 19.05 -50.80
N SER A 4 53.69 18.51 -49.86
CA SER A 4 52.37 18.87 -49.33
C SER A 4 52.18 18.24 -47.94
N THR A 5 51.75 19.03 -46.96
CA THR A 5 51.09 18.57 -45.73
C THR A 5 49.61 18.33 -46.04
N THR A 6 49.19 17.07 -46.07
CA THR A 6 47.78 16.66 -46.25
C THR A 6 47.47 15.72 -45.08
N ALA A 7 46.94 16.25 -43.99
CA ALA A 7 45.51 16.20 -43.66
C ALA A 7 44.99 14.76 -43.46
N LEU A 8 45.22 14.20 -42.26
CA LEU A 8 44.37 13.13 -41.73
C LEU A 8 43.37 13.80 -40.79
N PHE A 9 42.26 14.28 -41.36
CA PHE A 9 41.12 14.77 -40.60
C PHE A 9 40.43 13.59 -39.90
N GLY A 10 40.12 13.83 -38.62
CA GLY A 10 39.55 12.86 -37.71
C GLY A 10 38.17 12.37 -38.13
N THR A 11 38.00 11.06 -38.06
CA THR A 11 36.69 10.42 -37.90
C THR A 11 36.22 10.64 -36.46
N ILE A 12 35.61 11.80 -36.19
CA ILE A 12 34.75 11.95 -35.02
C ILE A 12 33.53 11.06 -35.28
N SER A 13 33.61 9.84 -34.77
CA SER A 13 32.48 8.93 -34.68
C SER A 13 31.43 9.59 -33.79
N MET A 14 30.41 10.21 -34.39
CA MET A 14 29.19 10.57 -33.69
C MET A 14 28.55 9.25 -33.26
N ALA A 15 28.90 8.79 -32.07
CA ALA A 15 28.11 7.80 -31.36
C ALA A 15 26.70 8.40 -31.21
N LEU A 16 25.79 7.90 -32.04
CA LEU A 16 24.37 8.15 -31.93
C LEU A 16 23.96 7.85 -30.49
N PHE A 17 23.69 8.89 -29.71
CA PHE A 17 22.97 8.76 -28.44
C PHE A 17 21.55 8.34 -28.80
N ALA A 18 21.35 7.05 -29.06
CA ALA A 18 20.02 6.49 -29.08
C ALA A 18 19.44 6.77 -27.68
N PRO A 19 18.28 7.45 -27.57
CA PRO A 19 17.62 7.60 -26.28
C PRO A 19 17.26 6.18 -25.81
N SER A 20 18.09 5.65 -24.91
CA SER A 20 17.81 4.42 -24.21
C SER A 20 16.56 4.69 -23.39
N VAL A 21 15.47 3.97 -23.65
CA VAL A 21 14.34 3.95 -22.73
C VAL A 21 14.84 3.36 -21.41
N LEU A 22 15.19 4.23 -20.46
CA LEU A 22 15.70 3.83 -19.16
C LEU A 22 14.58 3.13 -18.40
N ALA A 23 14.95 2.07 -17.68
CA ALA A 23 14.07 1.47 -16.69
C ALA A 23 13.75 2.52 -15.61
N CYS A 24 12.58 2.41 -14.99
CA CYS A 24 12.17 3.22 -13.85
C CYS A 24 13.24 3.10 -12.74
N GLU A 25 13.95 4.20 -12.49
CA GLU A 25 14.96 4.30 -11.43
C GLU A 25 14.32 4.28 -10.04
N ARG A 26 15.13 4.22 -8.99
CA ARG A 26 14.65 4.03 -7.60
C ARG A 26 13.55 5.03 -7.20
N GLU A 27 13.72 6.31 -7.55
CA GLU A 27 12.72 7.34 -7.25
C GLU A 27 11.41 7.11 -8.00
N CYS A 28 11.50 6.84 -9.31
CA CYS A 28 10.35 6.45 -10.12
C CYS A 28 9.64 5.22 -9.51
N GLN A 29 10.38 4.20 -9.08
CA GLN A 29 9.78 2.97 -8.51
C GLN A 29 9.01 3.30 -7.22
N VAL A 30 9.55 4.16 -6.37
CA VAL A 30 8.86 4.62 -5.15
C VAL A 30 7.57 5.36 -5.50
N ASN A 31 7.60 6.28 -6.47
CA ASN A 31 6.42 7.07 -6.85
C ASN A 31 5.36 6.21 -7.54
N VAL A 32 5.76 5.29 -8.40
CA VAL A 32 4.89 4.25 -8.96
C VAL A 32 4.23 3.45 -7.84
N SER A 33 5.00 2.94 -6.88
CA SER A 33 4.42 2.17 -5.77
C SER A 33 3.46 2.99 -4.91
N ARG A 34 3.73 4.27 -4.67
CA ARG A 34 2.81 5.16 -3.95
C ARG A 34 1.48 5.34 -4.69
N ALA A 35 1.52 5.53 -6.02
CA ALA A 35 0.31 5.68 -6.82
C ALA A 35 -0.70 4.54 -6.61
N PHE A 36 -0.22 3.30 -6.49
CA PHE A 36 -1.06 2.15 -6.15
C PHE A 36 -1.38 2.09 -4.64
N ALA A 37 -0.37 2.23 -3.78
CA ALA A 37 -0.51 2.07 -2.33
C ALA A 37 -1.54 3.02 -1.73
N ASP A 38 -1.58 4.29 -2.17
CA ASP A 38 -2.51 5.29 -1.67
C ASP A 38 -3.98 4.86 -1.86
N LYS A 39 -4.30 4.20 -2.99
CA LYS A 39 -5.66 3.70 -3.25
C LYS A 39 -6.02 2.51 -2.35
N TYR A 40 -5.08 1.59 -2.13
CA TYR A 40 -5.28 0.49 -1.21
C TYR A 40 -5.36 0.94 0.25
N GLU A 41 -4.65 2.02 0.60
CA GLU A 41 -4.74 2.63 1.92
C GLU A 41 -6.14 3.20 2.16
N VAL A 42 -6.73 3.91 1.18
CA VAL A 42 -8.11 4.40 1.25
C VAL A 42 -9.11 3.29 1.54
N ILE A 43 -8.99 2.14 0.83
CA ILE A 43 -9.81 0.97 1.13
C ILE A 43 -9.59 0.61 2.61
N SER A 44 -8.33 0.34 3.01
CA SER A 44 -7.92 -0.11 4.37
C SER A 44 -8.34 0.77 5.52
N ASN A 45 -8.47 2.06 5.28
CA ASN A 45 -8.92 3.00 6.30
C ASN A 45 -10.34 2.70 6.75
N THR A 46 -11.20 2.15 5.87
CA THR A 46 -12.57 1.76 6.22
C THR A 46 -12.59 0.67 7.31
N TYR A 47 -11.67 -0.29 7.25
CA TYR A 47 -11.52 -1.34 8.26
C TYR A 47 -11.21 -0.74 9.64
N TYR A 48 -10.21 0.13 9.73
CA TYR A 48 -9.79 0.73 11.00
C TYR A 48 -10.83 1.71 11.55
N THR A 49 -11.52 2.46 10.68
CA THR A 49 -12.66 3.29 11.08
C THR A 49 -13.76 2.44 11.73
N TYR A 50 -14.14 1.35 11.09
CA TYR A 50 -15.19 0.48 11.63
C TYR A 50 -14.75 -0.24 12.90
N LEU A 51 -13.48 -0.66 13.01
CA LEU A 51 -12.92 -1.20 14.25
C LEU A 51 -13.03 -0.17 15.40
N ASN A 52 -12.68 1.10 15.16
CA ASN A 52 -12.82 2.17 16.14
C ASN A 52 -14.27 2.38 16.59
N GLU A 53 -15.22 2.38 15.65
CA GLU A 53 -16.66 2.49 15.98
C GLU A 53 -17.15 1.30 16.82
N ARG A 54 -16.66 0.09 16.54
CA ARG A 54 -17.02 -1.12 17.29
C ARG A 54 -16.42 -1.11 18.70
N VAL A 55 -15.18 -0.63 18.85
CA VAL A 55 -14.55 -0.41 20.16
C VAL A 55 -15.39 0.55 20.99
N GLU A 56 -15.78 1.70 20.44
CA GLU A 56 -16.61 2.69 21.13
C GLU A 56 -17.93 2.09 21.64
N LYS A 57 -18.61 1.31 20.79
CA LYS A 57 -19.95 0.78 21.08
C LYS A 57 -19.96 -0.43 22.00
N ALA A 58 -18.93 -1.29 21.93
CA ALA A 58 -19.01 -2.63 22.48
C ALA A 58 -17.89 -3.00 23.48
N LEU A 59 -16.82 -2.19 23.62
CA LEU A 59 -15.70 -2.54 24.52
C LEU A 59 -16.18 -2.84 25.95
N PHE A 60 -17.11 -2.04 26.47
CA PHE A 60 -17.65 -2.16 27.82
C PHE A 60 -18.99 -2.91 27.90
N TYR A 61 -19.37 -3.68 26.88
CA TYR A 61 -20.57 -4.49 26.93
C TYR A 61 -20.51 -5.48 28.11
N GLY A 62 -21.57 -5.55 28.93
CA GLY A 62 -21.59 -6.38 30.14
C GLY A 62 -20.83 -5.82 31.36
N VAL A 63 -20.19 -4.65 31.25
CA VAL A 63 -19.66 -3.92 32.41
C VAL A 63 -20.73 -2.96 32.93
N PRO A 64 -21.08 -2.99 34.24
CA PRO A 64 -22.07 -2.07 34.81
C PRO A 64 -21.71 -0.61 34.55
N GLU A 65 -22.69 0.22 34.14
CA GLU A 65 -22.44 1.61 33.76
C GLU A 65 -21.85 2.45 34.89
N GLN A 66 -22.20 2.14 36.14
CA GLN A 66 -21.68 2.81 37.33
C GLN A 66 -20.22 2.44 37.69
N THR A 67 -19.62 1.47 37.01
CA THR A 67 -18.23 1.04 37.29
C THR A 67 -17.23 2.16 36.96
N LEU A 68 -17.46 2.93 35.91
CA LEU A 68 -16.65 4.08 35.52
C LEU A 68 -17.54 5.32 35.38
N SER A 69 -17.00 6.49 35.72
CA SER A 69 -17.60 7.76 35.27
C SER A 69 -17.52 7.85 33.73
N GLY A 70 -18.38 8.70 33.13
CA GLY A 70 -18.34 8.93 31.68
C GLY A 70 -16.95 9.32 31.19
N MET A 71 -16.28 10.22 31.90
CA MET A 71 -14.91 10.66 31.55
C MET A 71 -13.87 9.52 31.63
N GLU A 72 -13.94 8.66 32.65
CA GLU A 72 -13.06 7.49 32.77
C GLU A 72 -13.32 6.49 31.63
N ARG A 73 -14.59 6.30 31.24
CA ARG A 73 -14.97 5.41 30.14
C ARG A 73 -14.49 5.93 28.80
N ASP A 74 -14.69 7.22 28.52
CA ASP A 74 -14.26 7.88 27.29
C ASP A 74 -12.74 7.85 27.15
N ALA A 75 -12.00 8.10 28.24
CA ALA A 75 -10.54 8.01 28.25
C ALA A 75 -10.04 6.58 27.96
N ALA A 76 -10.72 5.56 28.50
CA ALA A 76 -10.42 4.17 28.24
C ALA A 76 -10.69 3.77 26.78
N ILE A 77 -11.86 4.13 26.24
CA ILE A 77 -12.21 3.93 24.82
C ILE A 77 -11.16 4.58 23.93
N LYS A 78 -10.83 5.85 24.20
CA LYS A 78 -9.83 6.61 23.45
C LYS A 78 -8.46 5.93 23.46
N THR A 79 -8.04 5.39 24.60
CA THR A 79 -6.74 4.69 24.70
C THR A 79 -6.68 3.48 23.77
N VAL A 80 -7.76 2.71 23.66
CA VAL A 80 -7.83 1.57 22.75
C VAL A 80 -7.94 2.03 21.29
N GLN A 81 -8.72 3.08 21.01
CA GLN A 81 -8.82 3.66 19.65
C GLN A 81 -7.49 4.25 19.15
N ASP A 82 -6.74 4.93 20.01
CA ASP A 82 -5.40 5.44 19.66
C ASP A 82 -4.45 4.29 19.30
N ALA A 83 -4.60 3.10 19.91
CA ALA A 83 -3.85 1.89 19.55
C ALA A 83 -4.31 1.29 18.21
N VAL A 84 -5.61 1.33 17.91
CA VAL A 84 -6.14 0.98 16.57
C VAL A 84 -5.55 1.90 15.49
N ASP A 85 -5.43 3.20 15.76
CA ASP A 85 -4.81 4.16 14.84
C ASP A 85 -3.31 3.89 14.66
N GLN A 86 -2.60 3.43 15.70
CA GLN A 86 -1.21 2.98 15.55
C GLN A 86 -1.13 1.72 14.67
N ALA A 87 -2.05 0.76 14.82
CA ALA A 87 -2.12 -0.42 13.96
C ALA A 87 -2.35 -0.02 12.49
N LYS A 88 -3.23 0.96 12.25
CA LYS A 88 -3.48 1.55 10.92
C LYS A 88 -2.21 2.12 10.30
N VAL A 89 -1.44 2.93 11.05
CA VAL A 89 -0.16 3.48 10.57
C VAL A 89 0.86 2.38 10.27
N GLY A 90 0.91 1.33 11.10
CA GLY A 90 1.74 0.14 10.85
C GLY A 90 1.34 -0.60 9.56
N TRP A 91 0.03 -0.66 9.28
CA TRP A 91 -0.50 -1.29 8.07
C TRP A 91 -0.20 -0.50 6.80
N ALA A 92 -0.30 0.83 6.80
CA ALA A 92 0.04 1.66 5.64
C ALA A 92 1.48 1.41 5.14
N LYS A 93 2.43 1.24 6.06
CA LYS A 93 3.82 0.85 5.73
C LYS A 93 3.89 -0.53 5.05
N THR A 94 3.08 -1.47 5.51
CA THR A 94 2.99 -2.81 4.94
C THR A 94 2.39 -2.78 3.54
N ILE A 95 1.33 -1.99 3.32
CA ILE A 95 0.74 -1.80 1.99
C ILE A 95 1.81 -1.33 1.01
N PHE A 96 2.50 -0.24 1.33
CA PHE A 96 3.52 0.32 0.44
C PHE A 96 4.62 -0.71 0.11
N GLN A 97 5.14 -1.41 1.12
CA GLN A 97 6.20 -2.41 0.92
C GLN A 97 5.71 -3.57 0.06
N THR A 98 4.50 -4.07 0.30
CA THR A 98 3.88 -5.15 -0.49
C THR A 98 3.65 -4.73 -1.93
N VAL A 99 3.16 -3.52 -2.17
CA VAL A 99 2.99 -2.97 -3.53
C VAL A 99 4.34 -2.87 -4.23
N PHE A 100 5.33 -2.31 -3.56
CA PHE A 100 6.69 -2.17 -4.09
C PHE A 100 7.27 -3.53 -4.50
N ASP A 101 7.21 -4.50 -3.59
CA ASP A 101 7.75 -5.83 -3.84
C ASP A 101 6.98 -6.54 -4.96
N THR A 102 5.65 -6.39 -5.00
CA THR A 102 4.81 -7.01 -6.03
C THR A 102 5.17 -6.52 -7.44
N ILE A 103 5.44 -5.23 -7.61
CA ILE A 103 5.77 -4.66 -8.91
C ILE A 103 7.24 -4.95 -9.27
N PHE A 104 8.16 -4.76 -8.32
CA PHE A 104 9.59 -4.63 -8.64
C PHE A 104 10.47 -5.80 -8.16
N LYS A 105 9.99 -6.68 -7.27
CA LYS A 105 10.79 -7.79 -6.73
C LYS A 105 10.20 -9.16 -7.02
N ASP A 106 8.88 -9.30 -7.04
CA ASP A 106 8.20 -10.55 -7.32
C ASP A 106 8.07 -10.80 -8.82
N GLU A 107 8.13 -12.06 -9.25
CA GLU A 107 7.95 -12.40 -10.66
C GLU A 107 6.47 -12.32 -11.11
N PRO A 108 6.20 -11.81 -12.33
CA PRO A 108 7.16 -11.14 -13.23
C PRO A 108 7.56 -9.76 -12.70
N LYS A 109 8.88 -9.48 -12.69
CA LYS A 109 9.43 -8.20 -12.22
C LYS A 109 9.33 -7.13 -13.30
N PHE A 110 8.77 -5.97 -12.97
CA PHE A 110 8.80 -4.78 -13.82
C PHE A 110 10.15 -4.07 -13.66
N LYS A 111 11.21 -4.68 -14.19
CA LYS A 111 12.59 -4.18 -14.15
C LYS A 111 13.29 -4.41 -15.49
N GLY A 112 14.36 -3.65 -15.71
CA GLY A 112 15.23 -3.81 -16.86
C GLY A 112 14.81 -3.00 -18.07
N ASP A 113 15.68 -3.08 -19.09
CA ASP A 113 15.61 -2.31 -20.33
C ASP A 113 14.33 -2.60 -21.13
N CYS A 114 13.77 -1.54 -21.73
CA CYS A 114 12.56 -1.56 -22.56
C CYS A 114 12.87 -1.34 -24.06
N ASN A 115 14.08 -1.65 -24.52
CA ASN A 115 14.46 -1.52 -25.94
C ASN A 115 14.43 -2.83 -26.73
N HIS A 116 14.08 -3.96 -26.10
CA HIS A 116 14.18 -5.29 -26.72
C HIS A 116 12.92 -6.16 -26.46
N PRO A 117 11.84 -6.00 -27.26
CA PRO A 117 11.74 -5.14 -28.43
C PRO A 117 11.36 -3.69 -28.08
N LYS A 118 11.87 -2.72 -28.84
CA LYS A 118 11.47 -1.32 -28.66
C LYS A 118 10.02 -1.11 -29.10
N ARG A 119 9.21 -0.52 -28.22
CA ARG A 119 7.80 -0.18 -28.48
C ARG A 119 7.53 1.31 -28.39
N VAL A 120 8.14 1.95 -27.40
CA VAL A 120 7.98 3.37 -27.10
C VAL A 120 9.35 4.05 -27.09
N THR A 121 9.35 5.39 -27.15
CA THR A 121 10.56 6.20 -26.99
C THR A 121 10.42 7.04 -25.75
N GLN A 122 11.45 7.07 -24.90
CA GLN A 122 11.40 7.85 -23.67
C GLN A 122 11.26 9.32 -24.01
N PRO A 123 10.27 10.01 -23.41
CA PRO A 123 10.08 11.43 -23.64
C PRO A 123 11.29 12.21 -23.10
N PRO A 124 11.54 13.43 -23.60
CA PRO A 124 12.54 14.31 -23.02
C PRO A 124 12.30 14.55 -21.52
N LEU A 125 13.36 14.89 -20.79
CA LEU A 125 13.24 15.27 -19.37
C LEU A 125 12.19 16.38 -19.19
N GLY A 126 11.30 16.18 -18.22
CA GLY A 126 10.19 17.10 -17.93
C GLY A 126 8.97 16.95 -18.85
N VAL A 127 8.99 16.00 -19.80
CA VAL A 127 7.84 15.66 -20.64
C VAL A 127 7.25 14.34 -20.17
N ASN A 128 5.94 14.32 -19.96
CA ASN A 128 5.22 13.12 -19.54
C ASN A 128 5.12 12.10 -20.67
N TRP A 129 5.01 10.83 -20.30
CA TRP A 129 4.50 9.79 -21.18
C TRP A 129 3.05 10.06 -21.55
N LEU A 130 2.59 9.45 -22.64
CA LEU A 130 1.21 9.58 -23.12
C LEU A 130 0.47 8.25 -22.96
N MET A 131 -0.86 8.31 -22.88
CA MET A 131 -1.69 7.09 -22.81
C MET A 131 -1.46 6.12 -23.99
N PRO A 132 -1.22 6.59 -25.24
CA PRO A 132 -0.78 5.70 -26.31
C PRO A 132 0.50 4.91 -26.02
N ASP A 133 1.46 5.46 -25.26
CA ASP A 133 2.67 4.72 -24.88
C ASP A 133 2.33 3.51 -24.02
N CYS A 134 1.39 3.66 -23.08
CA CYS A 134 0.85 2.57 -22.29
C CYS A 134 0.15 1.51 -23.15
N HIS A 135 -0.62 1.91 -24.16
CA HIS A 135 -1.30 0.97 -25.06
C HIS A 135 -0.35 0.24 -26.01
N ASN A 136 0.77 0.86 -26.38
CA ASN A 136 1.76 0.28 -27.29
C ASN A 136 2.68 -0.77 -26.64
N MET A 137 2.67 -0.86 -25.31
CA MET A 137 3.41 -1.91 -24.62
C MET A 137 2.69 -3.25 -24.76
N ASP A 138 3.46 -4.32 -24.91
CA ASP A 138 2.98 -5.70 -25.01
C ASP A 138 3.89 -6.69 -24.27
N TYR A 139 4.91 -6.20 -23.55
CA TYR A 139 5.82 -7.00 -22.74
C TYR A 139 6.23 -6.28 -21.44
N ILE A 140 6.62 -7.09 -20.46
CA ILE A 140 6.99 -6.61 -19.12
C ILE A 140 8.42 -6.09 -19.14
N CYS A 141 8.58 -4.85 -18.74
CA CYS A 141 9.88 -4.21 -18.54
C CYS A 141 9.78 -3.13 -17.45
N GLY A 142 10.86 -2.38 -17.22
CA GLY A 142 10.95 -1.46 -16.11
C GLY A 142 10.28 -0.10 -16.27
N ASN A 143 9.74 0.29 -17.43
CA ASN A 143 9.23 1.66 -17.62
C ASN A 143 7.76 1.84 -17.17
N PRO A 144 7.33 3.08 -16.87
CA PRO A 144 5.95 3.35 -16.46
C PRO A 144 4.87 2.98 -17.50
N PRO A 145 5.08 3.12 -18.83
CA PRO A 145 4.16 2.57 -19.83
C PRO A 145 3.90 1.06 -19.69
N SER A 146 4.92 0.24 -19.43
CA SER A 146 4.75 -1.21 -19.22
C SER A 146 3.88 -1.48 -17.99
N ILE A 147 4.18 -0.81 -16.88
CA ILE A 147 3.42 -0.92 -15.62
C ILE A 147 1.97 -0.48 -15.83
N CYS A 148 1.74 0.59 -16.57
CA CYS A 148 0.41 1.08 -16.95
C CYS A 148 -0.37 0.03 -17.79
N HIS A 149 0.30 -0.61 -18.75
CA HIS A 149 -0.31 -1.63 -19.60
C HIS A 149 -0.75 -2.85 -18.79
N PHE A 150 0.16 -3.38 -17.98
CA PHE A 150 -0.06 -4.59 -17.18
C PHE A 150 -0.70 -4.30 -15.81
N MET A 151 -1.26 -3.11 -15.62
CA MET A 151 -1.91 -2.70 -14.37
C MET A 151 -2.98 -3.70 -13.89
N PRO A 152 -3.84 -4.29 -14.74
CA PRO A 152 -4.79 -5.31 -14.28
C PRO A 152 -4.12 -6.50 -13.59
N MET A 153 -3.04 -7.03 -14.17
CA MET A 153 -2.26 -8.12 -13.58
C MET A 153 -1.62 -7.70 -12.26
N ILE A 154 -1.01 -6.51 -12.23
CA ILE A 154 -0.37 -5.95 -11.03
C ILE A 154 -1.40 -5.83 -9.89
N LYS A 155 -2.58 -5.28 -10.17
CA LYS A 155 -3.66 -5.11 -9.18
C LYS A 155 -4.08 -6.45 -8.57
N THR A 156 -4.36 -7.45 -9.40
CA THR A 156 -4.76 -8.78 -8.90
C THR A 156 -3.68 -9.39 -8.00
N ARG A 157 -2.39 -9.22 -8.34
CA ARG A 157 -1.28 -9.70 -7.51
C ARG A 157 -1.19 -8.95 -6.17
N ILE A 158 -1.32 -7.63 -6.19
CA ILE A 158 -1.29 -6.80 -4.98
C ILE A 158 -2.45 -7.17 -4.07
N VAL A 159 -3.68 -7.20 -4.60
CA VAL A 159 -4.89 -7.55 -3.84
C VAL A 159 -4.69 -8.89 -3.15
N LYS A 160 -4.33 -9.95 -3.89
CA LYS A 160 -4.11 -11.28 -3.32
C LYS A 160 -3.13 -11.27 -2.15
N LYS A 161 -2.01 -10.55 -2.26
CA LYS A 161 -1.01 -10.48 -1.18
C LYS A 161 -1.52 -9.69 0.03
N LEU A 162 -2.14 -8.54 -0.20
CA LEU A 162 -2.71 -7.73 0.88
C LEU A 162 -3.84 -8.46 1.60
N SER A 163 -4.70 -9.20 0.89
CA SER A 163 -5.74 -10.04 1.50
C SER A 163 -5.14 -11.05 2.49
N VAL A 164 -4.12 -11.80 2.05
CA VAL A 164 -3.47 -12.83 2.87
C VAL A 164 -2.78 -12.20 4.09
N GLN A 165 -2.08 -11.08 3.89
CA GLN A 165 -1.39 -10.38 4.98
C GLN A 165 -2.38 -9.80 5.98
N LEU A 166 -3.49 -9.24 5.50
CA LEU A 166 -4.52 -8.64 6.36
C LEU A 166 -5.25 -9.72 7.15
N GLN A 167 -5.59 -10.85 6.51
CA GLN A 167 -6.18 -12.01 7.17
C GLN A 167 -5.29 -12.50 8.33
N GLY A 168 -3.98 -12.68 8.10
CA GLY A 168 -3.03 -13.07 9.15
C GLY A 168 -2.88 -12.04 10.27
N ARG A 169 -3.21 -10.77 10.03
CA ARG A 169 -3.19 -9.71 11.06
C ARG A 169 -4.42 -9.63 11.93
N VAL A 170 -5.50 -10.33 11.55
CA VAL A 170 -6.80 -10.30 12.26
C VAL A 170 -7.29 -11.67 12.71
N GLU A 171 -6.53 -12.73 12.42
CA GLU A 171 -6.97 -14.09 12.69
C GLU A 171 -6.71 -14.48 14.15
N GLY A 172 -7.79 -14.51 14.93
CA GLY A 172 -7.82 -15.06 16.29
C GLY A 172 -7.18 -14.19 17.36
N ASP A 173 -7.07 -14.79 18.54
CA ASP A 173 -6.53 -14.16 19.75
C ASP A 173 -5.02 -13.85 19.65
N ASP A 174 -4.33 -14.46 18.67
CA ASP A 174 -2.92 -14.23 18.34
C ASP A 174 -2.71 -13.27 17.16
N SER A 175 -3.76 -12.56 16.78
CA SER A 175 -3.68 -11.60 15.68
C SER A 175 -2.68 -10.47 15.99
N ASP A 176 -1.93 -10.03 14.98
CA ASP A 176 -0.96 -8.93 15.12
C ASP A 176 -1.60 -7.67 15.70
N VAL A 177 -2.83 -7.35 15.28
CA VAL A 177 -3.59 -6.20 15.80
C VAL A 177 -3.84 -6.36 17.30
N TYR A 178 -4.26 -7.55 17.74
CA TYR A 178 -4.51 -7.82 19.14
C TYR A 178 -3.22 -7.81 19.97
N LEU A 179 -2.24 -8.63 19.60
CA LEU A 179 -1.02 -8.84 20.36
C LEU A 179 -0.15 -7.59 20.47
N ASN A 180 -0.04 -6.82 19.38
CA ASN A 180 0.92 -5.72 19.31
C ASN A 180 0.30 -4.34 19.55
N TYR A 181 -1.03 -4.21 19.55
CA TYR A 181 -1.70 -2.91 19.66
C TYR A 181 -2.83 -2.90 20.70
N VAL A 182 -3.97 -3.52 20.39
CA VAL A 182 -5.20 -3.30 21.19
C VAL A 182 -5.22 -4.09 22.50
N GLY A 183 -4.60 -5.27 22.55
CA GLY A 183 -4.47 -6.08 23.77
C GLY A 183 -3.60 -5.38 24.83
N PRO A 184 -2.38 -4.93 24.50
CA PRO A 184 -1.55 -4.13 25.41
C PRO A 184 -2.23 -2.83 25.86
N ALA A 185 -2.92 -2.13 24.94
CA ALA A 185 -3.65 -0.91 25.27
C ALA A 185 -4.78 -1.18 26.28
N LEU A 186 -5.55 -2.26 26.08
CA LEU A 186 -6.57 -2.67 27.03
C LEU A 186 -5.98 -3.06 28.39
N GLN A 187 -4.85 -3.78 28.40
CA GLN A 187 -4.16 -4.14 29.64
C GLN A 187 -3.70 -2.89 30.41
N ASN A 188 -3.23 -1.85 29.70
CA ASN A 188 -2.86 -0.57 30.31
C ASN A 188 -4.08 0.12 30.94
N VAL A 189 -5.22 0.12 30.24
CA VAL A 189 -6.49 0.66 30.77
C VAL A 189 -6.90 -0.08 32.05
N ILE A 190 -6.90 -1.40 32.04
CA ILE A 190 -7.27 -2.24 33.20
C ILE A 190 -6.33 -1.97 34.38
N THR A 191 -5.02 -1.86 34.11
CA THR A 191 -4.01 -1.60 35.15
C THR A 191 -4.18 -0.20 35.76
N ALA A 192 -4.52 0.79 34.94
CA ALA A 192 -4.78 2.16 35.38
C ALA A 192 -6.12 2.33 36.10
N GLN A 193 -7.07 1.40 35.90
CA GLN A 193 -8.44 1.46 36.44
C GLN A 193 -8.74 0.21 37.28
N PRO A 194 -8.39 0.18 38.58
CA PRO A 194 -8.62 -0.97 39.45
C PRO A 194 -10.09 -1.43 39.52
N LYS A 195 -11.04 -0.51 39.27
CA LYS A 195 -12.49 -0.81 39.18
C LYS A 195 -12.83 -1.82 38.07
N LEU A 196 -11.96 -1.96 37.06
CA LEU A 196 -12.12 -2.89 35.94
C LEU A 196 -11.53 -4.28 36.21
N ALA A 197 -10.78 -4.49 37.31
CA ALA A 197 -10.15 -5.77 37.60
C ALA A 197 -11.12 -6.98 37.62
N PRO A 198 -12.36 -6.87 38.15
CA PRO A 198 -13.32 -7.97 38.08
C PRO A 198 -13.81 -8.30 36.65
N PHE A 199 -13.59 -7.39 35.70
CA PHE A 199 -14.13 -7.46 34.33
C PHE A 199 -13.06 -7.75 33.27
N VAL A 200 -11.83 -8.10 33.66
CA VAL A 200 -10.72 -8.38 32.73
C VAL A 200 -11.14 -9.35 31.63
N ALA A 201 -11.68 -10.51 32.00
CA ALA A 201 -12.10 -11.54 31.04
C ALA A 201 -13.23 -11.05 30.11
N VAL A 202 -14.16 -10.24 30.63
CA VAL A 202 -15.25 -9.66 29.84
C VAL A 202 -14.71 -8.67 28.82
N LEU A 203 -13.81 -7.77 29.23
CA LEU A 203 -13.23 -6.76 28.36
C LEU A 203 -12.38 -7.37 27.24
N HIS A 204 -11.54 -8.34 27.56
CA HIS A 204 -10.77 -9.08 26.55
C HIS A 204 -11.69 -9.89 25.62
N GLY A 205 -12.73 -10.54 26.16
CA GLY A 205 -13.74 -11.23 25.36
C GLY A 205 -14.48 -10.31 24.39
N ASN A 206 -14.88 -9.12 24.83
CA ASN A 206 -15.50 -8.11 23.99
C ASN A 206 -14.55 -7.66 22.86
N LEU A 207 -13.28 -7.41 23.19
CA LEU A 207 -12.28 -6.99 22.21
C LEU A 207 -12.05 -8.07 21.14
N ASN A 208 -11.96 -9.34 21.53
CA ASN A 208 -11.84 -10.46 20.59
C ASN A 208 -13.09 -10.58 19.71
N GLN A 209 -14.28 -10.43 20.31
CA GLN A 209 -15.54 -10.49 19.57
C GLN A 209 -15.68 -9.32 18.57
N ILE A 210 -15.17 -8.14 18.93
CA ILE A 210 -15.07 -6.99 18.01
C ILE A 210 -14.17 -7.35 16.83
N LEU A 211 -12.94 -7.85 17.07
CA LEU A 211 -11.98 -8.20 16.03
C LEU A 211 -12.52 -9.29 15.09
N GLU A 212 -13.10 -10.36 15.63
CA GLU A 212 -13.75 -11.42 14.84
C GLU A 212 -14.96 -10.91 14.06
N GLY A 213 -15.68 -9.92 14.60
CA GLY A 213 -16.75 -9.23 13.89
C GLY A 213 -16.24 -8.51 12.65
N VAL A 214 -15.15 -7.74 12.78
CA VAL A 214 -14.57 -7.01 11.64
C VAL A 214 -13.89 -7.95 10.65
N LYS A 215 -13.34 -9.09 11.08
CA LYS A 215 -12.77 -10.12 10.20
C LYS A 215 -13.76 -10.59 9.13
N LYS A 216 -15.03 -10.81 9.48
CA LYS A 216 -16.05 -11.22 8.48
C LYS A 216 -16.26 -10.17 7.40
N ASP A 217 -16.09 -8.90 7.74
CA ASP A 217 -16.20 -7.79 6.81
C ASP A 217 -14.91 -7.63 5.96
N LEU A 218 -13.78 -8.19 6.40
CA LEU A 218 -12.51 -8.18 5.66
C LEU A 218 -12.50 -9.04 4.40
N ASP A 219 -13.23 -10.15 4.38
CA ASP A 219 -13.38 -10.96 3.16
C ASP A 219 -14.08 -10.15 2.04
N SER A 220 -14.91 -9.18 2.42
CA SER A 220 -15.55 -8.24 1.49
C SER A 220 -14.64 -7.07 1.11
N PHE A 221 -13.82 -6.62 2.06
CA PHE A 221 -12.86 -5.52 1.93
C PHE A 221 -11.79 -5.75 0.86
N ALA A 222 -11.24 -6.96 0.79
CA ALA A 222 -10.17 -7.28 -0.15
C ALA A 222 -10.68 -7.75 -1.51
N SER A 223 -11.98 -7.59 -1.77
CA SER A 223 -12.57 -7.93 -3.05
C SER A 223 -12.37 -6.80 -4.07
N GLU A 224 -12.22 -7.15 -5.35
CA GLU A 224 -12.11 -6.18 -6.46
C GLU A 224 -13.34 -5.25 -6.55
N THR A 225 -14.43 -5.56 -5.84
CA THR A 225 -15.68 -4.77 -5.85
C THR A 225 -15.57 -3.43 -5.11
N GLN A 226 -14.63 -3.30 -4.17
CA GLN A 226 -14.37 -2.03 -3.46
C GLN A 226 -13.50 -1.06 -4.28
N TRP A 227 -12.89 -1.55 -5.37
CA TRP A 227 -12.03 -0.75 -6.20
C TRP A 227 -12.84 0.16 -7.13
N GLN A 228 -12.64 1.47 -7.03
CA GLN A 228 -13.33 2.41 -7.91
C GLN A 228 -12.71 2.39 -9.31
N HIS A 229 -13.54 2.27 -10.35
CA HIS A 229 -13.05 2.27 -11.73
C HIS A 229 -12.29 3.55 -12.11
N SER A 230 -12.65 4.70 -11.51
CA SER A 230 -11.94 5.97 -11.68
C SER A 230 -10.47 5.90 -11.23
N TRP A 231 -10.14 5.08 -10.23
CA TRP A 231 -8.76 4.98 -9.73
C TRP A 231 -7.82 4.35 -10.74
N ASP A 232 -8.32 3.50 -11.63
CA ASP A 232 -7.52 2.94 -12.72
C ASP A 232 -7.01 4.06 -13.64
N LEU A 233 -7.88 5.00 -13.99
CA LEU A 233 -7.50 6.13 -14.82
C LEU A 233 -6.58 7.10 -14.08
N ASP A 234 -6.86 7.39 -12.80
CA ASP A 234 -6.01 8.24 -11.96
C ASP A 234 -4.58 7.68 -11.86
N ILE A 235 -4.45 6.38 -11.55
CA ILE A 235 -3.16 5.72 -11.44
C ILE A 235 -2.45 5.77 -12.78
N LYS A 236 -3.11 5.39 -13.88
CA LYS A 236 -2.48 5.43 -15.20
C LYS A 236 -1.98 6.83 -15.55
N ASN A 237 -2.80 7.86 -15.34
CA ASN A 237 -2.39 9.24 -15.61
C ASN A 237 -1.18 9.64 -14.76
N LEU A 238 -1.15 9.26 -13.48
CA LEU A 238 -0.04 9.55 -12.58
C LEU A 238 1.24 8.80 -12.96
N LEU A 239 1.14 7.50 -13.29
CA LEU A 239 2.28 6.70 -13.75
C LEU A 239 2.97 7.34 -14.96
N LEU A 240 2.18 7.87 -15.88
CA LEU A 240 2.67 8.51 -17.10
C LEU A 240 3.36 9.86 -16.84
N THR A 241 3.27 10.42 -15.62
CA THR A 241 4.05 11.61 -15.22
C THR A 241 5.48 11.29 -14.76
N PHE A 242 5.84 10.00 -14.64
CA PHE A 242 7.17 9.58 -14.21
C PHE A 242 8.02 9.26 -15.45
N PRO A 243 8.96 10.13 -15.87
CA PRO A 243 9.79 9.89 -17.06
C PRO A 243 10.80 8.74 -16.87
#